data_AF-A0A8C6RY85-F1
#
_entry.id   AF-A0A8C6RY85-F1
#
_cell.length_a   1.000
_cell.length_b   1.000
_cell.length_c   1.000
_cell.angle_alpha   90.00
_cell.angle_beta   90.00
_cell.angle_gamma   90.00
#
_symmetry.space_group_name_H-M   'P 1'
#
loop_
_entity.id
_entity.type
_entity.pdbx_description
1 polymer ?
#
loop_
_entity_poly.entity_id
_entity_poly.type
_entity_poly.pdbx_seq_one_letter_code
_entity_poly.pdbx_strand_id
1 'polypeptide(L)'
;MFEVRLVQGSILKKVLEGHQLRQRESAEHGRNLAVGITLTSRSRILKCAGSEDIITLRAEDNVDILALVFEAPNQEKVSDYEMKLMDLDEYSHLVKMPSGEFACMYRDLSHIGDAVVITCAKDRVKFSASGDLGNGNIKVSQTSNVDKEEEAVTIEMNEPAQLTFALRYLNFFTKATPLSPTVTFSMSADVPFEYKIADMGHLKYYLAPKIEDEEGS
;
A
#
# COMPACT_ATOMS: atom_id res chain seq x y z
N MET A 1 -17.08 10.48 15.79
CA MET A 1 -16.21 11.68 15.88
C MET A 1 -14.93 11.29 16.59
N PHE A 2 -13.82 11.28 15.88
CA PHE A 2 -12.49 10.96 16.40
C PHE A 2 -11.71 12.26 16.63
N GLU A 3 -11.13 12.45 17.81
CA GLU A 3 -10.26 13.59 18.12
C GLU A 3 -8.90 13.11 18.63
N VAL A 4 -7.81 13.53 17.97
CA VAL A 4 -6.43 13.28 18.42
C VAL A 4 -5.68 14.59 18.53
N ARG A 5 -5.05 14.81 19.69
CA ARG A 5 -4.24 15.98 20.01
C ARG A 5 -2.76 15.63 20.04
N LEU A 6 -1.95 16.31 19.23
CA LEU A 6 -0.51 16.08 19.07
C LEU A 6 0.25 17.40 19.19
N VAL A 7 1.53 17.37 19.60
CA VAL A 7 2.42 18.56 19.54
C VAL A 7 3.36 18.40 18.35
N GLN A 8 3.50 19.42 17.49
CA GLN A 8 4.24 19.29 16.22
C GLN A 8 5.70 18.83 16.40
N GLY A 9 6.42 19.40 17.37
CA GLY A 9 7.80 18.98 17.70
C GLY A 9 7.91 17.49 18.06
N SER A 10 6.84 16.91 18.62
CA SER A 10 6.77 15.47 18.89
C SER A 10 6.52 14.64 17.63
N ILE A 11 5.79 15.15 16.63
CA ILE A 11 5.50 14.44 15.38
C ILE A 11 6.77 14.31 14.54
N LEU A 12 7.51 15.41 14.34
CA LEU A 12 8.69 15.43 13.46
C LEU A 12 9.82 14.51 14.00
N LYS A 13 10.05 14.53 15.31
CA LYS A 13 11.05 13.69 15.97
C LYS A 13 10.67 12.21 15.95
N LYS A 14 9.39 11.88 16.15
CA LYS A 14 8.90 10.48 16.16
C LYS A 14 8.76 9.86 14.77
N VAL A 15 8.51 10.67 13.73
CA VAL A 15 8.54 10.22 12.32
C VAL A 15 9.97 9.90 11.87
N LEU A 16 10.98 10.61 12.40
CA LEU A 16 12.40 10.31 12.15
C LEU A 16 12.91 9.09 12.95
N GLU A 17 12.30 8.78 14.10
CA GLU A 17 12.76 7.73 15.03
C GLU A 17 11.98 6.39 14.96
N GLY A 18 10.91 6.28 14.16
CA GLY A 18 10.27 4.99 13.85
C GLY A 18 9.65 4.22 15.03
N HIS A 19 9.40 4.85 16.18
CA HIS A 19 8.88 4.19 17.38
C HIS A 19 7.35 4.30 17.54
N GLN A 20 6.75 3.21 18.07
CA GLN A 20 5.33 3.06 18.37
C GLN A 20 4.77 4.17 19.29
N LEU A 21 3.58 4.66 18.92
CA LEU A 21 2.74 5.54 19.73
C LEU A 21 2.35 4.85 21.04
N ARG A 22 2.79 5.40 22.18
CA ARG A 22 2.10 5.18 23.46
C ARG A 22 2.40 6.32 24.43
N GLN A 23 1.61 7.40 24.35
CA GLN A 23 1.29 8.24 25.52
C GLN A 23 -0.08 8.90 25.34
N ARG A 24 -0.95 8.67 26.33
CA ARG A 24 -2.30 9.21 26.59
C ARG A 24 -3.01 9.88 25.41
N GLU A 25 -3.53 9.03 24.53
CA GLU A 25 -4.66 9.36 23.65
C GLU A 25 -5.94 9.27 24.49
N SER A 26 -6.69 10.36 24.61
CA SER A 26 -8.09 10.26 25.04
C SER A 26 -8.91 9.96 23.79
N ALA A 27 -8.87 8.72 23.34
CA ALA A 27 -9.77 8.25 22.28
C ALA A 27 -11.12 7.88 22.93
N GLU A 28 -12.14 8.71 22.72
CA GLU A 28 -13.50 8.33 23.09
C GLU A 28 -14.09 7.43 22.00
N HIS A 29 -14.18 6.12 22.30
CA HIS A 29 -14.90 5.02 21.63
C HIS A 29 -14.14 4.10 20.65
N GLY A 30 -14.47 2.80 20.77
CA GLY A 30 -13.74 1.64 20.23
C GLY A 30 -14.17 1.15 18.84
N ARG A 31 -14.00 1.97 17.80
CA ARG A 31 -13.94 1.48 16.41
C ARG A 31 -12.67 2.01 15.74
N ASN A 32 -11.94 1.14 15.05
CA ASN A 32 -10.77 1.54 14.26
C ASN A 32 -11.25 2.28 13.00
N LEU A 33 -11.03 3.60 12.93
CA LEU A 33 -11.27 4.41 11.74
C LEU A 33 -9.96 4.51 10.94
N ALA A 34 -9.95 3.98 9.73
CA ALA A 34 -8.83 4.14 8.81
C ALA A 34 -9.02 5.41 7.98
N VAL A 35 -8.03 6.30 7.98
CA VAL A 35 -8.10 7.62 7.34
C VAL A 35 -7.01 7.71 6.27
N GLY A 36 -7.41 7.81 4.99
CA GLY A 36 -6.48 7.89 3.85
C GLY A 36 -5.93 9.31 3.64
N ILE A 37 -4.62 9.51 3.80
CA ILE A 37 -3.95 10.79 3.60
C ILE A 37 -2.66 10.61 2.78
N THR A 38 -2.47 11.39 1.71
CA THR A 38 -1.18 11.38 0.98
C THR A 38 -0.05 12.00 1.81
N LEU A 39 1.17 11.47 1.66
CA LEU A 39 2.35 12.03 2.31
C LEU A 39 2.64 13.48 1.84
N THR A 40 2.33 13.79 0.58
CA THR A 40 2.46 15.14 0.01
C THR A 40 1.50 16.12 0.66
N SER A 41 0.21 15.79 0.77
CA SER A 41 -0.79 16.64 1.45
C SER A 41 -0.45 16.81 2.93
N ARG A 42 -0.06 15.73 3.61
CA ARG A 42 0.38 15.76 5.02
C ARG A 42 1.56 16.69 5.24
N SER A 43 2.61 16.57 4.42
CA SER A 43 3.82 17.38 4.57
C SER A 43 3.59 18.85 4.24
N ARG A 44 2.64 19.18 3.36
CA ARG A 44 2.24 20.57 3.09
C ARG A 44 1.45 21.16 4.25
N ILE A 45 0.44 20.44 4.75
CA ILE A 45 -0.44 20.99 5.80
C ILE A 45 0.29 21.15 7.13
N LEU A 46 1.18 20.22 7.48
CA LEU A 46 2.00 20.33 8.70
C LEU A 46 3.01 21.49 8.67
N LYS A 47 3.34 22.05 7.50
CA LYS A 47 4.17 23.28 7.42
C LYS A 47 3.42 24.53 7.87
N CYS A 48 2.10 24.46 7.98
CA CYS A 48 1.27 25.57 8.45
C CYS A 48 1.19 25.63 9.99
N ALA A 49 1.59 24.57 10.69
CA ALA A 49 1.71 24.54 12.14
C ALA A 49 3.05 25.15 12.60
N GLY A 50 3.03 25.88 13.72
CA GLY A 50 4.20 26.32 14.46
C GLY A 50 4.78 25.19 15.31
N SER A 51 6.10 25.17 15.52
CA SER A 51 6.82 24.02 16.11
C SER A 51 6.27 23.48 17.44
N GLU A 52 5.62 24.34 18.22
CA GLU A 52 5.04 24.02 19.53
C GLU A 52 3.50 23.96 19.51
N ASP A 53 2.87 24.12 18.35
CA ASP A 53 1.41 24.11 18.23
C ASP A 53 0.84 22.76 18.62
N ILE A 54 -0.32 22.82 19.29
CA ILE A 54 -1.20 21.69 19.54
C ILE A 54 -2.03 21.47 18.28
N ILE A 55 -1.83 20.33 17.66
CA ILE A 55 -2.54 19.89 16.46
C ILE A 55 -3.66 18.95 16.87
N THR A 56 -4.90 19.35 16.58
CA THR A 56 -6.10 18.54 16.77
C THR A 56 -6.58 18.03 15.43
N LEU A 57 -6.70 16.72 15.27
CA LEU A 57 -7.26 16.07 14.08
C LEU A 57 -8.70 15.62 14.38
N ARG A 58 -9.65 16.01 13.54
CA ARG A 58 -11.07 15.65 13.66
C ARG A 58 -11.58 14.98 12.39
N ALA A 59 -12.05 13.74 12.53
CA ALA A 59 -12.71 13.01 11.47
C ALA A 59 -14.12 12.57 11.94
N GLU A 60 -15.10 12.79 11.09
CA GLU A 60 -16.48 12.30 11.27
C GLU A 60 -16.71 11.04 10.44
N ASP A 61 -17.56 10.15 10.94
CA ASP A 61 -17.91 8.92 10.25
C ASP A 61 -18.73 9.28 9.00
N ASN A 62 -18.23 8.94 7.80
CA ASN A 62 -18.80 9.23 6.48
C ASN A 62 -18.54 10.63 5.89
N VAL A 63 -17.44 11.29 6.27
CA VAL A 63 -17.02 12.54 5.63
C VAL A 63 -15.64 12.36 5.01
N ASP A 64 -15.51 12.64 3.70
CA ASP A 64 -14.24 12.64 2.96
C ASP A 64 -13.35 13.84 3.33
N ILE A 65 -13.47 14.35 4.57
CA ILE A 65 -12.82 15.56 5.05
C ILE A 65 -12.24 15.28 6.43
N LEU A 66 -10.96 15.59 6.58
CA LEU A 66 -10.28 15.69 7.87
C LEU A 66 -10.15 17.17 8.22
N ALA A 67 -10.69 17.54 9.37
CA ALA A 67 -10.47 18.85 9.94
C ALA A 67 -9.20 18.83 10.82
N LEU A 68 -8.37 19.86 10.68
CA LEU A 68 -7.15 20.09 11.45
C LEU A 68 -7.24 21.44 12.14
N VAL A 69 -7.04 21.46 13.46
CA VAL A 69 -6.96 22.69 14.24
C VAL A 69 -5.56 22.81 14.83
N PHE A 70 -4.85 23.88 14.52
CA PHE A 70 -3.53 24.18 15.07
C PHE A 70 -3.65 25.33 16.08
N GLU A 71 -3.36 25.04 17.34
CA GLU A 71 -3.49 25.99 18.46
C GLU A 71 -2.10 26.28 19.03
N ALA A 72 -1.71 27.55 19.06
CA ALA A 72 -0.49 27.97 19.78
C ALA A 72 -0.66 27.68 21.28
N PRO A 73 0.41 27.31 22.02
CA PRO A 73 0.32 26.96 23.45
C PRO A 73 -0.29 28.05 24.34
N ASN A 74 -0.09 29.31 23.95
CA ASN A 74 -0.61 30.50 24.62
C ASN A 74 -2.00 30.93 24.12
N GLN A 75 -2.61 30.16 23.21
CA GLN A 75 -3.91 30.41 22.58
C GLN A 75 -4.00 31.72 21.79
N GLU A 76 -2.87 32.36 21.47
CA GLU A 76 -2.89 33.65 20.73
C GLU A 76 -3.29 33.47 19.27
N LYS A 77 -3.12 32.26 18.75
CA LYS A 77 -3.43 31.89 17.37
C LYS A 77 -4.07 30.51 17.34
N VAL A 78 -5.20 30.44 16.64
CA VAL A 78 -5.87 29.20 16.25
C VAL A 78 -6.02 29.22 14.73
N SER A 79 -5.67 28.12 14.08
CA SER A 79 -5.81 27.96 12.63
C SER A 79 -6.61 26.71 12.30
N ASP A 80 -7.69 26.89 11.57
CA ASP A 80 -8.58 25.82 11.13
C ASP A 80 -8.32 25.51 9.66
N TYR A 81 -8.07 24.23 9.36
CA TYR A 81 -7.88 23.72 8.01
C TYR A 81 -8.74 22.49 7.76
N GLU A 82 -9.14 22.32 6.51
CA GLU A 82 -9.81 21.13 6.04
C GLU A 82 -8.99 20.51 4.91
N MET A 83 -8.92 19.19 4.90
CA MET A 83 -8.32 18.46 3.80
C MET A 83 -9.21 17.31 3.36
N LYS A 84 -9.28 17.08 2.05
CA LYS A 84 -9.96 15.91 1.53
C LYS A 84 -9.18 14.65 1.88
N LEU A 85 -9.90 13.69 2.42
CA LEU A 85 -9.43 12.32 2.58
C LEU A 85 -9.41 11.64 1.22
N MET A 86 -8.49 10.70 1.07
CA MET A 86 -8.54 9.76 -0.03
C MET A 86 -9.38 8.57 0.37
N ASP A 87 -10.20 8.11 -0.55
CA ASP A 87 -10.82 6.79 -0.47
C ASP A 87 -9.71 5.76 -0.33
N LEU A 88 -9.82 4.97 0.74
CA LEU A 88 -9.07 3.73 0.86
C LEU A 88 -9.89 2.67 0.13
N ASP A 89 -9.89 2.71 -1.19
CA ASP A 89 -10.63 1.73 -1.98
C ASP A 89 -10.20 0.31 -1.57
N GLU A 90 -11.19 -0.54 -1.28
CA GLU A 90 -10.98 -1.98 -1.24
C GLU A 90 -10.53 -2.39 -2.65
N TYR A 91 -9.26 -2.77 -2.76
CA TYR A 91 -8.69 -3.12 -4.07
C TYR A 91 -9.45 -4.31 -4.65
N SER A 92 -10.18 -4.07 -5.72
CA SER A 92 -10.75 -5.15 -6.53
C SER A 92 -9.62 -5.93 -7.20
N HIS A 93 -9.86 -7.20 -7.56
CA HIS A 93 -8.90 -8.00 -8.36
C HIS A 93 -7.60 -8.28 -7.61
N LEU A 94 -7.71 -8.79 -6.37
CA LEU A 94 -6.58 -8.94 -5.45
C LEU A 94 -5.99 -10.36 -5.50
N VAL A 95 -4.67 -10.44 -5.60
CA VAL A 95 -3.90 -11.67 -5.44
C VAL A 95 -3.03 -11.52 -4.19
N LYS A 96 -3.20 -12.42 -3.23
CA LYS A 96 -2.34 -12.57 -2.05
C LYS A 96 -1.62 -13.90 -2.15
N MET A 97 -0.30 -13.89 -2.00
CA MET A 97 0.52 -15.10 -2.08
C MET A 97 1.77 -15.02 -1.19
N PRO A 98 2.47 -16.14 -0.93
CA PRO A 98 3.71 -16.14 -0.17
C PRO A 98 4.77 -15.26 -0.83
N SER A 99 5.35 -14.34 -0.07
CA SER A 99 6.33 -13.38 -0.60
C SER A 99 7.64 -14.04 -1.05
N GLY A 100 7.97 -15.20 -0.49
CA GLY A 100 9.09 -16.03 -0.91
C GLY A 100 8.91 -16.66 -2.29
N GLU A 101 7.70 -17.16 -2.57
CA GLU A 101 7.35 -17.72 -3.88
C GLU A 101 7.34 -16.62 -4.95
N PHE A 102 6.73 -15.47 -4.63
CA PHE A 102 6.77 -14.28 -5.47
C PHE A 102 8.21 -13.87 -5.82
N ALA A 103 9.11 -13.82 -4.82
CA ALA A 103 10.51 -13.48 -5.03
C ALA A 103 11.26 -14.50 -5.91
N CYS A 104 11.04 -15.79 -5.67
CA CYS A 104 11.65 -16.86 -6.46
C CYS A 104 11.25 -16.74 -7.94
N MET A 105 9.95 -16.59 -8.19
CA MET A 105 9.38 -16.53 -9.53
C MET A 105 9.92 -15.37 -10.36
N TYR A 106 9.96 -14.14 -9.85
CA TYR A 106 10.45 -13.00 -10.65
C TYR A 106 11.96 -13.05 -10.88
N ARG A 107 12.72 -13.60 -9.93
CA ARG A 107 14.14 -13.89 -10.14
C ARG A 107 14.30 -14.90 -11.28
N ASP A 108 13.58 -16.01 -11.24
CA ASP A 108 13.71 -17.07 -12.23
C ASP A 108 13.29 -16.58 -13.63
N LEU A 109 12.17 -15.86 -13.74
CA LEU A 109 11.69 -15.26 -14.99
C LEU A 109 12.62 -14.18 -15.54
N SER A 110 13.37 -13.46 -14.68
CA SER A 110 14.34 -12.46 -15.13
C SER A 110 15.58 -13.04 -15.81
N HIS A 111 15.82 -14.35 -15.71
CA HIS A 111 16.82 -15.05 -16.52
C HIS A 111 16.29 -15.39 -17.92
N ILE A 112 14.98 -15.30 -18.15
CA ILE A 112 14.32 -15.66 -19.40
C ILE A 112 14.07 -14.44 -20.28
N GLY A 113 13.55 -13.35 -19.70
CA GLY A 113 13.23 -12.12 -20.44
C GLY A 113 13.15 -10.88 -19.56
N ASP A 114 12.93 -9.72 -20.19
CA ASP A 114 12.92 -8.42 -19.52
C ASP A 114 11.55 -7.99 -18.98
N ALA A 115 10.49 -8.68 -19.41
CA ALA A 115 9.12 -8.42 -19.01
C ALA A 115 8.39 -9.70 -18.63
N VAL A 116 7.39 -9.54 -17.77
CA VAL A 116 6.48 -10.60 -17.35
C VAL A 116 5.05 -10.19 -17.67
N VAL A 117 4.34 -11.09 -18.34
CA VAL A 117 2.91 -11.02 -18.56
C VAL A 117 2.25 -11.78 -17.40
N ILE A 118 1.48 -11.06 -16.60
CA ILE A 118 0.68 -11.61 -15.51
C ILE A 118 -0.76 -11.71 -16.01
N THR A 119 -1.30 -12.93 -16.04
CA THR A 119 -2.67 -13.21 -16.44
C THR A 119 -3.41 -13.80 -15.24
N CYS A 120 -4.44 -13.11 -14.76
CA CYS A 120 -5.29 -13.57 -13.66
C CYS A 120 -6.66 -14.00 -14.17
N ALA A 121 -7.14 -15.11 -13.64
CA ALA A 121 -8.48 -15.66 -13.84
C ALA A 121 -9.04 -16.14 -12.48
N LYS A 122 -10.30 -16.58 -12.47
CA LYS A 122 -11.11 -16.86 -11.27
C LYS A 122 -10.41 -17.61 -10.13
N ASP A 123 -9.54 -18.57 -10.43
CA ASP A 123 -8.86 -19.42 -9.44
C ASP A 123 -7.35 -19.57 -9.69
N ARG A 124 -6.80 -18.82 -10.66
CA ARG A 124 -5.43 -19.03 -11.14
C ARG A 124 -4.78 -17.74 -11.58
N VAL A 125 -3.50 -17.62 -11.30
CA VAL A 125 -2.62 -16.61 -11.86
C VAL A 125 -1.50 -17.29 -12.65
N LYS A 126 -1.19 -16.75 -13.82
CA LYS A 126 -0.12 -17.20 -14.70
C LYS A 126 0.89 -16.07 -14.89
N PHE A 127 2.17 -16.40 -14.74
CA PHE A 127 3.28 -15.50 -14.99
C PHE A 127 4.08 -16.04 -16.17
N SER A 128 4.23 -15.23 -17.22
CA SER A 128 4.86 -15.64 -18.47
C SER A 128 5.97 -14.66 -18.84
N ALA A 129 7.15 -15.16 -19.20
CA ALA A 129 8.23 -14.34 -19.74
C ALA A 129 8.78 -15.02 -21.01
N SER A 130 9.22 -14.21 -21.96
CA SER A 130 9.82 -14.66 -23.22
C SER A 130 11.07 -13.82 -23.50
N GLY A 131 12.09 -14.48 -24.04
CA GLY A 131 13.33 -13.86 -24.50
C GLY A 131 14.19 -14.85 -25.28
N ASP A 132 15.46 -14.51 -25.51
CA ASP A 132 16.33 -15.23 -26.45
C ASP A 132 16.59 -16.69 -26.04
N LEU A 133 16.59 -16.99 -24.74
CA LEU A 133 16.79 -18.34 -24.21
C LEU A 133 15.53 -19.22 -24.39
N GLY A 134 14.36 -18.62 -24.61
CA GLY A 134 13.09 -19.30 -24.77
C GLY A 134 11.97 -18.68 -23.91
N ASN A 135 11.02 -19.53 -23.51
CA ASN A 135 9.79 -19.10 -22.83
C ASN A 135 9.68 -19.74 -21.44
N GLY A 136 9.37 -18.92 -20.43
CA GLY A 136 9.10 -19.33 -19.05
C GLY A 136 7.63 -19.13 -18.71
N ASN A 137 7.01 -20.13 -18.08
CA ASN A 137 5.61 -20.08 -17.67
C ASN A 137 5.44 -20.69 -16.28
N ILE A 138 4.94 -19.90 -15.33
CA ILE A 138 4.66 -20.33 -13.96
C ILE A 138 3.15 -20.14 -13.72
N LYS A 139 2.49 -21.17 -13.21
CA LYS A 139 1.04 -21.15 -12.92
C LYS A 139 0.84 -21.43 -11.45
N VAL A 140 0.14 -20.53 -10.77
CA VAL A 140 -0.21 -20.66 -9.35
C VAL A 140 -1.73 -20.71 -9.27
N SER A 141 -2.25 -21.69 -8.52
CA SER A 141 -3.69 -21.85 -8.31
C SER A 141 -4.04 -21.44 -6.89
N GLN A 142 -5.26 -20.92 -6.71
CA GLN A 142 -5.79 -20.65 -5.37
C GLN A 142 -5.76 -21.92 -4.51
N THR A 143 -5.34 -21.76 -3.26
CA THR A 143 -5.27 -22.86 -2.29
C THR A 143 -6.44 -22.78 -1.32
N SER A 144 -7.12 -23.90 -1.08
CA SER A 144 -8.31 -23.91 -0.20
C SER A 144 -8.06 -24.49 1.20
N ASN A 145 -6.96 -25.21 1.40
CA ASN A 145 -6.69 -25.91 2.65
C ASN A 145 -5.17 -25.94 2.90
N VAL A 146 -4.66 -24.98 3.66
CA VAL A 146 -3.25 -24.89 4.06
C VAL A 146 -3.16 -24.82 5.58
N ASP A 147 -2.11 -25.38 6.16
CA ASP A 147 -1.92 -25.41 7.62
C ASP A 147 -1.65 -24.02 8.20
N LYS A 148 -1.03 -23.13 7.40
CA LYS A 148 -0.77 -21.74 7.76
C LYS A 148 -1.31 -20.80 6.70
N GLU A 149 -2.01 -19.75 7.14
CA GLU A 149 -2.62 -18.76 6.24
C GLU A 149 -1.58 -18.01 5.38
N GLU A 150 -0.36 -17.84 5.87
CA GLU A 150 0.74 -17.20 5.13
C GLU A 150 1.30 -18.03 3.97
N GLU A 151 1.00 -19.34 3.96
CA GLU A 151 1.34 -20.26 2.87
C GLU A 151 0.22 -20.33 1.82
N ALA A 152 -0.92 -19.69 2.09
CA ALA A 152 -2.07 -19.67 1.19
C ALA A 152 -1.84 -18.73 -0.01
N VAL A 153 -2.40 -19.13 -1.15
CA VAL A 153 -2.66 -18.26 -2.29
C VAL A 153 -4.15 -17.97 -2.35
N THR A 154 -4.53 -16.70 -2.25
CA THR A 154 -5.91 -16.21 -2.35
C THR A 154 -6.03 -15.35 -3.60
N ILE A 155 -7.07 -15.60 -4.41
CA ILE A 155 -7.31 -14.91 -5.67
C ILE A 155 -8.76 -14.46 -5.71
N GLU A 156 -8.97 -13.15 -5.62
CA GLU A 156 -10.28 -12.53 -5.68
C GLU A 156 -10.39 -11.78 -7.01
N MET A 157 -11.01 -12.40 -8.01
CA MET A 157 -11.19 -11.84 -9.35
C MET A 157 -12.67 -11.73 -9.70
N ASN A 158 -13.09 -10.53 -10.11
CA ASN A 158 -14.41 -10.32 -10.69
C ASN A 158 -14.38 -10.59 -12.20
N GLU A 159 -13.37 -10.05 -12.89
CA GLU A 159 -13.15 -10.25 -14.31
C GLU A 159 -11.70 -10.68 -14.59
N PRO A 160 -11.44 -11.48 -15.65
CA PRO A 160 -10.09 -11.82 -16.05
C PRO A 160 -9.28 -10.57 -16.43
N ALA A 161 -8.03 -10.51 -16.02
CA ALA A 161 -7.14 -9.38 -16.29
C ALA A 161 -5.77 -9.86 -16.76
N GLN A 162 -5.15 -9.10 -17.66
CA GLN A 162 -3.80 -9.33 -18.11
C GLN A 162 -3.03 -8.01 -18.10
N LEU A 163 -1.86 -8.01 -17.47
CA LEU A 163 -0.97 -6.85 -17.42
C LEU A 163 0.47 -7.29 -17.66
N THR A 164 1.24 -6.44 -18.33
CA THR A 164 2.65 -6.67 -18.61
C THR A 164 3.50 -5.72 -17.78
N PHE A 165 4.53 -6.22 -17.12
CA PHE A 165 5.42 -5.41 -16.28
C PHE A 165 6.89 -5.65 -16.62
N ALA A 166 7.73 -4.64 -16.40
CA ALA A 166 9.18 -4.79 -16.51
C ALA A 166 9.75 -5.54 -15.28
N LEU A 167 10.37 -6.70 -15.52
CA LEU A 167 10.90 -7.60 -14.49
C LEU A 167 11.97 -6.95 -13.61
N ARG A 168 12.75 -6.03 -14.20
CA ARG A 168 13.77 -5.25 -13.48
C ARG A 168 13.22 -4.56 -12.23
N TYR A 169 12.03 -3.97 -12.33
CA TYR A 169 11.43 -3.24 -11.20
C TYR A 169 10.79 -4.19 -10.19
N LEU A 170 10.15 -5.25 -10.64
CA LEU A 170 9.58 -6.27 -9.77
C LEU A 170 10.67 -6.94 -8.90
N ASN A 171 11.86 -7.18 -9.46
CA ASN A 171 13.02 -7.63 -8.69
C ASN A 171 13.51 -6.64 -7.61
N PHE A 172 13.16 -5.36 -7.69
CA PHE A 172 13.40 -4.44 -6.57
C PHE A 172 12.35 -4.60 -5.46
N PHE A 173 11.12 -4.94 -5.82
CA PHE A 173 10.03 -5.10 -4.85
C PHE A 173 10.24 -6.34 -3.99
N THR A 174 10.81 -7.41 -4.57
CA THR A 174 11.16 -8.65 -3.84
C THR A 174 12.18 -8.45 -2.71
N LYS A 175 12.90 -7.32 -2.68
CA LYS A 175 13.78 -6.97 -1.55
C LYS A 175 13.00 -6.73 -0.25
N ALA A 176 11.71 -6.47 -0.33
CA ALA A 176 10.82 -6.33 0.82
C ALA A 176 10.30 -7.66 1.37
N THR A 177 10.57 -8.80 0.73
CA THR A 177 10.16 -10.14 1.20
C THR A 177 10.47 -10.41 2.68
N PRO A 178 11.61 -10.00 3.27
CA PRO A 178 11.86 -10.19 4.71
C PRO A 178 10.91 -9.41 5.64
N LEU A 179 10.17 -8.42 5.14
CA LEU A 179 9.29 -7.56 5.94
C LEU A 179 7.89 -8.16 6.13
N SER A 180 7.48 -9.07 5.26
CA SER A 180 6.16 -9.70 5.31
C SER A 180 6.19 -11.09 4.70
N PRO A 181 5.58 -12.11 5.35
CA PRO A 181 5.53 -13.46 4.80
C PRO A 181 4.64 -13.56 3.55
N THR A 182 3.79 -12.56 3.31
CA THR A 182 2.90 -12.49 2.16
C THR A 182 3.07 -11.17 1.40
N VAL A 183 2.78 -11.19 0.11
CA VAL A 183 2.65 -10.00 -0.73
C VAL A 183 1.25 -9.99 -1.33
N THR A 184 0.69 -8.79 -1.44
CA THR A 184 -0.63 -8.55 -2.01
C THR A 184 -0.52 -7.58 -3.18
N PHE A 185 -1.17 -7.85 -4.29
CA PHE A 185 -1.23 -6.92 -5.41
C PHE A 185 -2.56 -7.03 -6.13
N SER A 186 -2.95 -5.97 -6.85
CA SER A 186 -4.13 -6.01 -7.73
C SER A 186 -3.74 -5.95 -9.19
N MET A 187 -4.59 -6.51 -10.03
CA MET A 187 -4.47 -6.46 -11.48
C MET A 187 -5.11 -5.19 -12.08
N SER A 188 -4.77 -4.03 -11.52
CA SER A 188 -5.22 -2.71 -11.99
C SER A 188 -4.02 -1.75 -12.09
N ALA A 189 -4.01 -0.87 -13.10
CA ALA A 189 -2.83 -0.05 -13.46
C ALA A 189 -2.34 0.90 -12.34
N ASP A 190 -3.18 1.20 -11.35
CA ASP A 190 -2.92 2.18 -10.29
C ASP A 190 -2.79 1.58 -8.88
N VAL A 191 -2.77 0.25 -8.76
CA VAL A 191 -2.80 -0.42 -7.46
C VAL A 191 -1.42 -0.97 -7.10
N PRO A 192 -0.94 -0.79 -5.84
CA PRO A 192 0.41 -1.16 -5.50
C PRO A 192 0.58 -2.66 -5.20
N PHE A 193 1.81 -3.13 -5.35
CA PHE A 193 2.31 -4.30 -4.65
C PHE A 193 2.57 -3.93 -3.19
N GLU A 194 1.95 -4.65 -2.26
CA GLU A 194 1.88 -4.32 -0.86
C GLU A 194 2.49 -5.42 0.01
N TYR A 195 3.39 -5.01 0.91
CA TYR A 195 3.94 -5.83 1.98
C TYR A 195 3.45 -5.26 3.32
N LYS A 196 2.66 -6.04 4.08
CA LYS A 196 2.22 -5.64 5.41
C LYS A 196 3.34 -5.87 6.43
N ILE A 197 3.79 -4.81 7.08
CA ILE A 197 4.87 -4.83 8.07
C ILE A 197 4.25 -4.98 9.47
N ALA A 198 3.89 -6.21 9.83
CA ALA A 198 3.24 -6.53 11.11
C ALA A 198 2.15 -5.50 11.47
N ASP A 199 2.24 -4.88 12.64
CA ASP A 199 1.33 -3.83 13.11
C ASP A 199 1.88 -2.40 12.88
N MET A 200 3.01 -2.27 12.20
CA MET A 200 3.68 -0.97 11.97
C MET A 200 3.19 -0.25 10.72
N GLY A 201 2.55 -0.97 9.79
CA GLY A 201 1.97 -0.40 8.58
C GLY A 201 2.25 -1.23 7.34
N HIS A 202 2.40 -0.56 6.19
CA HIS A 202 2.50 -1.21 4.88
C HIS A 202 3.57 -0.54 4.03
N LEU A 203 4.33 -1.34 3.28
CA LEU A 203 5.20 -0.88 2.22
C LEU A 203 4.52 -1.13 0.88
N LYS A 204 4.28 -0.07 0.12
CA LYS A 204 3.54 -0.09 -1.15
C LYS A 204 4.46 0.34 -2.29
N TYR A 205 4.55 -0.50 -3.33
CA TYR A 205 5.28 -0.22 -4.55
C TYR A 205 4.32 -0.06 -5.72
N TYR A 206 4.45 1.02 -6.47
CA TYR A 206 3.64 1.29 -7.66
C TYR A 206 4.48 1.07 -8.90
N LEU A 207 3.94 0.33 -9.86
CA LEU A 207 4.57 0.11 -11.15
C LEU A 207 3.50 0.17 -12.22
N ALA A 208 3.64 1.12 -13.14
CA ALA A 208 2.76 1.18 -14.29
C ALA A 208 3.01 -0.06 -15.19
N PRO A 209 1.95 -0.70 -15.70
CA PRO A 209 2.10 -1.73 -16.71
C PRO A 209 2.75 -1.13 -17.97
N LYS A 210 3.50 -1.97 -18.70
CA LYS A 210 3.91 -1.63 -20.06
C LYS A 210 2.66 -1.53 -20.91
N ILE A 211 2.53 -0.42 -21.63
CA ILE A 211 1.55 -0.27 -22.69
C ILE A 211 2.03 -1.20 -23.81
N GLU A 212 1.15 -2.09 -24.28
CA GLU A 212 1.39 -2.75 -25.56
C GLU A 212 1.26 -1.66 -26.61
N ASP A 213 2.35 -1.32 -27.31
CA ASP A 213 2.23 -0.53 -28.52
C ASP A 213 1.29 -1.34 -29.43
N GLU A 214 0.05 -0.86 -29.65
CA GLU A 214 -0.77 -1.36 -30.74
C GLU A 214 0.05 -1.10 -32.00
N GLU A 215 0.79 -2.10 -32.48
CA GLU A 215 1.38 -2.08 -33.80
C GLU A 215 0.21 -1.93 -34.77
N GLY A 216 0.02 -0.69 -35.22
CA GLY A 216 -1.03 -0.35 -36.15
C GLY A 216 -0.87 -1.14 -37.43
N SER A 217 -1.94 -1.89 -37.75
CA SER A 217 -2.45 -2.22 -39.10
C SER A 217 -1.50 -2.87 -40.10
#